data_AF-A0A928SAU6-F1
#
_entry.id   AF-A0A928SAU6-F1
#
_cell.length_a   1.000
_cell.length_b   1.000
_cell.length_c   1.000
_cell.angle_alpha   90.00
_cell.angle_beta   90.00
_cell.angle_gamma   90.00
#
_symmetry.space_group_name_H-M   'P 1'
#
loop_
_entity.id
_entity.type
_entity.pdbx_description
1 polymer ?
#
loop_
_entity_poly.entity_id
_entity_poly.type
_entity_poly.pdbx_seq_one_letter_code
_entity_poly.pdbx_strand_id
1 'polypeptide(L)'
;MAKRKRREPGKKPFRLPPSESKYPVATVAHYGPDSRTVTKIAVGIVNQHNMVLALERWAGPDVATNPEIAAQIQQFIAQHEAKSVVITDGIIGCPHEEGIDFPEGEDCPFCPFWKGKQGSAAYRR
;
A
#
# COMPACT_ATOMS: atom_id res chain seq x y z
N MET A 1 2.50 -2.67 40.34
CA MET A 1 3.23 -1.88 39.32
C MET A 1 2.58 -2.11 37.96
N ALA A 2 1.65 -1.24 37.54
CA ALA A 2 0.96 -1.40 36.27
C ALA A 2 1.84 -0.86 35.12
N LYS A 3 2.31 -1.76 34.26
CA LYS A 3 3.09 -1.42 33.06
C LYS A 3 2.20 -0.60 32.11
N ARG A 4 2.54 0.67 31.92
CA ARG A 4 1.88 1.58 30.97
C ARG A 4 2.01 0.98 29.55
N LYS A 5 0.89 0.55 28.95
CA LYS A 5 0.83 0.17 27.54
C LYS A 5 1.17 1.41 26.70
N ARG A 6 2.31 1.39 26.01
CA ARG A 6 2.68 2.37 24.99
C ARG A 6 1.60 2.28 23.89
N ARG A 7 0.80 3.33 23.71
CA ARG A 7 -0.16 3.43 22.61
C ARG A 7 0.64 3.49 21.30
N GLU A 8 0.43 2.53 20.41
CA GLU A 8 0.95 2.62 19.05
C GLU A 8 0.23 3.78 18.33
N PRO A 9 0.94 4.65 17.61
CA PRO A 9 0.30 5.73 16.88
C PRO A 9 -0.64 5.13 15.83
N GLY A 10 -1.92 5.48 15.90
CA GLY A 10 -2.91 5.08 14.91
C GLY A 10 -2.40 5.40 13.50
N LYS A 11 -2.51 4.44 12.59
CA LYS A 11 -2.16 4.61 11.17
C LYS A 11 -2.94 5.82 10.65
N LYS A 12 -2.25 6.94 10.43
CA LYS A 12 -2.85 8.10 9.77
C LYS A 12 -3.23 7.65 8.36
N PRO A 13 -4.43 8.01 7.85
CA PRO A 13 -4.69 7.84 6.43
C PRO A 13 -3.57 8.54 5.65
N PHE A 14 -3.10 7.92 4.57
CA PHE A 14 -2.10 8.53 3.71
C PHE A 14 -2.65 9.89 3.23
N ARG A 15 -2.08 10.97 3.77
CA ARG A 15 -2.41 12.34 3.40
C ARG A 15 -1.19 12.87 2.66
N LEU A 16 -1.36 13.19 1.38
CA LEU A 16 -0.34 13.84 0.57
C LEU A 16 0.17 15.10 1.31
N PRO A 17 1.49 15.26 1.52
CA PRO A 17 2.03 16.45 2.17
C PRO A 17 1.77 17.69 1.30
N PRO A 18 1.35 18.85 1.87
CA PRO A 18 0.66 19.88 1.08
C PRO A 18 1.49 20.83 0.19
N SER A 19 2.71 20.52 -0.29
CA SER A 19 3.47 21.54 -1.04
C SER A 19 4.37 21.16 -2.21
N GLU A 20 4.56 19.89 -2.60
CA GLU A 20 5.47 19.56 -3.73
C GLU A 20 4.96 18.58 -4.80
N SER A 21 3.88 17.84 -4.54
CA SER A 21 3.38 16.86 -5.51
C SER A 21 2.58 17.55 -6.63
N LYS A 22 3.16 17.60 -7.85
CA LYS A 22 2.45 18.04 -9.05
C LYS A 22 1.51 16.94 -9.53
N TYR A 23 0.30 17.33 -9.95
CA TYR A 23 -0.74 16.39 -10.40
C TYR A 23 -0.76 16.17 -11.92
N PRO A 24 -1.11 14.95 -12.39
CA PRO A 24 -1.45 13.78 -11.59
C PRO A 24 -0.23 13.18 -10.86
N VAL A 25 -0.47 12.57 -9.70
CA VAL A 25 0.56 11.94 -8.86
C VAL A 25 0.46 10.43 -9.05
N ALA A 26 1.57 9.76 -9.33
CA ALA A 26 1.66 8.32 -9.22
C ALA A 26 1.99 7.95 -7.77
N THR A 27 1.13 7.14 -7.16
CA THR A 27 1.29 6.61 -5.81
C THR A 27 1.73 5.15 -5.90
N VAL A 28 2.94 4.82 -5.44
CA VAL A 28 3.49 3.47 -5.44
C VAL A 28 3.40 2.91 -4.02
N ALA A 29 2.59 1.88 -3.84
CA ALA A 29 2.36 1.25 -2.55
C ALA A 29 2.90 -0.17 -2.51
N HIS A 30 3.74 -0.44 -1.51
CA HIS A 30 4.33 -1.75 -1.27
C HIS A 30 3.51 -2.59 -0.28
N TYR A 31 3.28 -3.85 -0.64
CA TYR A 31 2.59 -4.85 0.17
C TYR A 31 3.42 -6.13 0.26
N GLY A 32 3.28 -6.85 1.37
CA GLY A 32 4.18 -7.93 1.73
C GLY A 32 3.64 -8.83 2.84
N PRO A 33 4.04 -10.10 2.94
CA PRO A 33 3.62 -10.97 4.03
C PRO A 33 4.08 -10.46 5.41
N ASP A 34 5.09 -9.59 5.43
CA ASP A 34 5.64 -8.91 6.60
C ASP A 34 6.11 -7.48 6.24
N SER A 35 6.81 -6.80 7.15
CA SER A 35 7.31 -5.44 6.94
C SER A 35 8.66 -5.33 6.21
N ARG A 36 9.18 -6.43 5.65
CA ARG A 36 10.50 -6.51 5.01
C ARG A 36 10.45 -7.05 3.58
N THR A 37 9.50 -7.93 3.30
CA THR A 37 9.40 -8.65 2.02
C THR A 37 8.30 -8.07 1.15
N VAL A 38 8.64 -7.38 0.06
CA VAL A 38 7.64 -6.89 -0.90
C VAL A 38 7.26 -8.01 -1.86
N THR A 39 5.97 -8.33 -1.93
CA THR A 39 5.40 -9.34 -2.85
C THR A 39 4.25 -8.81 -3.69
N LYS A 40 3.82 -7.57 -3.45
CA LYS A 40 2.88 -6.85 -4.31
C LYS A 40 3.21 -5.36 -4.35
N ILE A 41 3.14 -4.79 -5.55
CA ILE A 41 3.26 -3.34 -5.78
C ILE A 41 1.94 -2.89 -6.43
N ALA A 42 1.30 -1.89 -5.86
CA ALA A 42 0.14 -1.24 -6.48
C ALA A 42 0.52 0.19 -6.86
N VAL A 43 0.24 0.58 -8.10
CA VAL A 43 0.47 1.95 -8.57
C VAL A 43 -0.85 2.59 -8.94
N GLY A 44 -1.23 3.63 -8.21
CA GLY A 44 -2.42 4.42 -8.46
C GLY A 44 -2.07 5.80 -9.01
N ILE A 45 -2.69 6.20 -10.11
CA ILE A 45 -2.60 7.56 -10.64
C ILE A 45 -3.74 8.38 -10.05
N VAL A 46 -3.41 9.45 -9.33
CA VAL A 46 -4.37 10.25 -8.59
C VAL A 46 -4.31 11.71 -9.04
N ASN A 47 -5.46 12.34 -9.28
CA ASN A 47 -5.53 13.75 -9.65
C ASN A 47 -5.66 14.68 -8.42
N GLN A 48 -5.71 15.98 -8.66
CA GLN A 48 -5.79 17.03 -7.62
C GLN A 48 -7.04 16.96 -6.74
N HIS A 49 -8.05 16.19 -7.15
CA HIS A 49 -9.29 15.97 -6.41
C HIS A 49 -9.30 14.63 -5.67
N ASN A 50 -8.13 13.97 -5.53
CA ASN A 50 -7.98 12.63 -4.97
C ASN A 50 -8.76 11.54 -5.71
N MET A 51 -9.10 11.77 -6.98
CA MET A 51 -9.75 10.74 -7.80
C MET A 51 -8.70 9.84 -8.43
N VAL A 52 -8.91 8.52 -8.34
CA VAL A 52 -8.08 7.52 -8.99
C VAL A 52 -8.41 7.50 -10.48
N LEU A 53 -7.45 7.90 -11.30
CA LEU A 53 -7.56 7.90 -12.77
C LEU A 53 -7.22 6.54 -13.37
N ALA A 54 -6.26 5.83 -12.77
CA ALA A 54 -5.82 4.51 -13.18
C ALA A 54 -5.19 3.76 -11.99
N LEU A 55 -5.25 2.44 -12.03
CA LEU A 55 -4.71 1.58 -10.98
C LEU A 55 -4.24 0.26 -11.58
N GLU A 56 -2.96 -0.05 -11.40
CA GLU A 56 -2.34 -1.30 -11.82
C GLU A 56 -1.71 -2.00 -10.61
N ARG A 57 -1.66 -3.33 -10.62
CA ARG A 57 -1.07 -4.14 -9.55
C ARG A 57 -0.16 -5.21 -10.14
N TRP A 58 1.01 -5.36 -9.56
CA TRP A 58 1.93 -6.45 -9.84
C TRP A 58 2.14 -7.27 -8.57
N ALA A 59 2.15 -8.59 -8.69
CA ALA A 59 2.36 -9.50 -7.57
C ALA A 59 3.29 -10.63 -7.97
N GLY A 60 4.16 -11.04 -7.05
CA GLY A 60 5.16 -12.09 -7.28
C GLY A 60 6.24 -12.11 -6.20
N PRO A 61 7.00 -13.21 -6.07
CA PRO A 61 8.05 -13.36 -5.06
C PRO A 61 9.23 -12.39 -5.25
N ASP A 62 9.46 -11.93 -6.48
CA ASP A 62 10.57 -11.10 -6.91
C ASP A 62 10.12 -9.72 -7.43
N VAL A 63 8.86 -9.33 -7.21
CA VAL A 63 8.24 -8.14 -7.80
C VAL A 63 9.02 -6.83 -7.56
N ALA A 64 9.72 -6.72 -6.43
CA ALA A 64 10.51 -5.55 -6.07
C ALA A 64 11.91 -5.52 -6.70
N THR A 65 12.40 -6.64 -7.21
CA THR A 65 13.74 -6.77 -7.81
C THR A 65 13.70 -7.14 -9.29
N ASN A 66 12.52 -7.49 -9.82
CA ASN A 66 12.35 -7.89 -11.20
C ASN A 66 12.43 -6.68 -12.15
N PRO A 67 13.42 -6.64 -13.07
CA PRO A 67 13.62 -5.50 -13.96
C PRO A 67 12.48 -5.33 -14.99
N GLU A 68 11.80 -6.40 -15.38
CA GLU A 68 10.67 -6.33 -16.30
C GLU A 68 9.47 -5.65 -15.64
N ILE A 69 9.21 -5.98 -14.37
CA ILE A 69 8.17 -5.31 -13.58
C ILE A 69 8.52 -3.83 -13.36
N ALA A 70 9.79 -3.52 -13.08
CA ALA A 70 10.23 -2.13 -12.95
C ALA A 70 10.04 -1.33 -14.25
N ALA A 71 10.22 -1.97 -15.42
CA ALA A 71 9.95 -1.35 -16.72
C ALA A 71 8.44 -1.13 -16.94
N GLN A 72 7.61 -2.12 -16.60
CA GLN A 72 6.15 -1.99 -16.70
C GLN A 72 5.60 -0.87 -15.81
N ILE A 73 6.10 -0.75 -14.57
CA ILE A 73 5.72 0.32 -13.65
C ILE A 73 6.08 1.70 -14.24
N GLN A 74 7.31 1.85 -14.76
CA GLN A 74 7.74 3.10 -15.38
C GLN A 74 6.90 3.44 -16.62
N GLN A 75 6.59 2.46 -17.45
CA GLN A 75 5.74 2.64 -18.62
C GLN A 75 4.33 3.07 -18.21
N PHE A 76 3.72 2.41 -17.22
CA PHE A 76 2.40 2.76 -16.71
C PHE A 76 2.36 4.22 -16.21
N ILE A 77 3.36 4.62 -15.41
CA ILE A 77 3.47 5.99 -14.90
C ILE A 77 3.62 7.01 -16.05
N ALA A 78 4.44 6.70 -17.06
CA ALA A 78 4.67 7.57 -18.21
C ALA A 78 3.44 7.70 -19.11
N GLN A 79 2.72 6.59 -19.36
CA GLN A 79 1.49 6.57 -20.16
C GLN A 79 0.38 7.45 -19.57
N HIS A 80 0.40 7.64 -18.26
CA HIS A 80 -0.56 8.47 -17.54
C HIS A 80 -0.04 9.87 -17.20
N GLU A 81 1.12 10.26 -17.75
CA GLU A 81 1.69 11.61 -17.63
C GLU A 81 1.79 12.11 -16.18
N ALA A 82 2.10 11.21 -15.24
CA ALA A 82 2.26 11.56 -13.84
C ALA A 82 3.37 12.61 -13.68
N LYS A 83 3.05 13.74 -13.04
CA LYS A 83 3.98 14.85 -12.85
C LYS A 83 4.82 14.73 -11.58
N SER A 84 4.44 13.82 -10.69
CA SER A 84 5.24 13.44 -9.53
C SER A 84 4.95 12.00 -9.14
N VAL A 85 5.91 11.38 -8.46
CA VAL A 85 5.81 10.01 -7.94
C VAL A 85 6.02 10.06 -6.44
N VAL A 86 5.16 9.40 -5.68
CA VAL A 86 5.30 9.20 -4.25
C VAL A 86 5.28 7.71 -3.96
N ILE A 87 6.18 7.27 -3.09
CA ILE A 87 6.35 5.87 -2.72
C ILE A 87 6.06 5.75 -1.22
N THR A 88 5.38 4.68 -0.81
CA THR A 88 5.13 4.43 0.61
C THR A 88 6.44 4.26 1.37
N ASP A 89 6.50 4.79 2.59
CA ASP A 89 7.59 4.55 3.51
C ASP A 89 7.46 3.11 4.06
N GLY A 90 8.12 2.17 3.37
CA GLY A 90 8.06 0.76 3.65
C GLY A 90 6.78 0.06 3.18
N ILE A 91 6.55 -1.13 3.75
CA ILE A 91 5.44 -2.04 3.42
C ILE A 91 4.25 -1.73 4.32
N ILE A 92 3.11 -1.43 3.72
CA ILE A 92 1.97 -0.83 4.45
C ILE A 92 0.87 -1.84 4.80
N GLY A 93 0.90 -3.05 4.25
CA GLY A 93 -0.05 -4.12 4.57
C GLY A 93 0.24 -5.44 3.86
N CYS A 94 -0.60 -6.44 4.13
CA CYS A 94 -0.50 -7.74 3.49
C CYS A 94 -0.93 -7.70 2.01
N PRO A 95 -0.43 -8.62 1.17
CA PRO A 95 -0.75 -8.67 -0.24
C PRO A 95 -2.15 -9.23 -0.54
N HIS A 96 -2.88 -9.76 0.45
CA HIS A 96 -4.22 -10.33 0.29
C HIS A 96 -5.31 -9.30 0.54
N GLU A 97 -6.41 -9.39 -0.21
CA GLU A 97 -7.53 -8.45 -0.19
C GLU A 97 -8.70 -9.00 0.61
N GLU A 98 -9.17 -8.20 1.57
CA GLU A 98 -10.36 -8.48 2.38
C GLU A 98 -11.61 -8.54 1.50
N GLY A 99 -12.50 -9.50 1.75
CA GLY A 99 -13.68 -9.75 0.90
C GLY A 99 -13.38 -10.52 -0.39
N ILE A 100 -12.10 -10.75 -0.73
CA ILE A 100 -11.67 -11.54 -1.90
C ILE A 100 -10.93 -12.80 -1.43
N ASP A 101 -9.80 -12.62 -0.73
CA ASP A 101 -8.93 -13.72 -0.30
C ASP A 101 -9.30 -14.26 1.09
N PHE A 102 -9.94 -13.44 1.92
CA PHE A 102 -10.41 -13.80 3.25
C PHE A 102 -11.66 -12.96 3.63
N PRO A 103 -12.49 -13.41 4.59
CA PRO A 103 -13.75 -12.74 4.91
C PRO A 103 -13.56 -11.29 5.38
N GLU A 104 -14.56 -10.45 5.08
CA GLU A 104 -14.63 -9.09 5.63
C GLU A 104 -14.69 -9.11 7.15
N GLY A 105 -13.98 -8.17 7.78
CA GLY A 105 -13.86 -8.04 9.23
C GLY A 105 -12.85 -8.99 9.89
N GLU A 106 -12.20 -9.88 9.13
CA GLU A 106 -11.28 -10.88 9.69
C GLU A 106 -9.80 -10.49 9.55
N ASP A 107 -8.93 -11.18 10.30
CA ASP A 107 -7.48 -11.10 10.08
C ASP A 107 -7.09 -12.04 8.92
N CYS A 108 -6.20 -11.56 8.03
CA CYS A 108 -5.65 -12.38 6.95
C CYS A 108 -4.95 -13.65 7.51
N PRO A 109 -5.38 -14.87 7.15
CA PRO A 109 -4.82 -16.10 7.70
C PRO A 109 -3.42 -16.43 7.14
N PHE A 110 -3.08 -15.86 5.98
CA PHE A 110 -1.84 -16.13 5.26
C PHE A 110 -0.65 -15.29 5.73
N CYS A 111 -0.90 -14.18 6.45
CA CYS A 111 0.15 -13.26 6.86
C CYS A 111 0.09 -12.95 8.37
N PRO A 112 0.58 -13.86 9.24
CA PRO A 112 0.49 -13.72 10.70
C PRO A 112 1.12 -12.45 11.25
N PHE A 113 2.13 -11.89 10.57
CA PHE A 113 2.77 -10.62 10.94
C PHE A 113 1.75 -9.47 11.06
N TRP A 114 0.70 -9.50 10.24
CA TRP A 114 -0.31 -8.45 10.12
C TRP A 114 -1.54 -8.67 11.01
N LYS A 115 -1.61 -9.79 11.75
CA LYS A 115 -2.72 -10.10 12.65
C LYS A 115 -2.97 -8.96 13.64
N GLY A 116 -4.20 -8.44 13.69
CA GLY A 116 -4.57 -7.32 14.55
C GLY A 116 -3.95 -5.97 14.18
N LYS A 117 -3.31 -5.84 13.00
CA LYS A 117 -2.77 -4.59 12.45
C LYS A 117 -3.51 -4.12 11.19
N GLN A 118 -4.34 -4.98 10.61
CA GLN A 118 -5.17 -4.76 9.44
C GLN A 118 -6.41 -5.68 9.51
N GLY A 119 -7.38 -5.53 8.60
CA GLY A 119 -8.60 -6.34 8.59
C GLY A 119 -9.42 -6.11 9.85
N SER A 120 -9.53 -7.13 10.70
CA SER A 120 -10.29 -7.06 11.98
C SER A 120 -9.97 -5.84 12.86
N ALA A 121 -8.74 -5.33 12.82
CA ALA A 121 -8.37 -4.13 13.55
C ALA A 121 -9.15 -2.87 13.12
N ALA A 122 -9.59 -2.79 11.86
CA ALA A 122 -10.38 -1.68 11.34
C ALA A 122 -11.80 -1.62 11.92
N TYR A 123 -12.31 -2.75 12.43
CA TYR A 123 -13.69 -2.89 12.92
C TYR A 123 -13.82 -2.90 14.44
N ARG A 124 -12.71 -2.97 15.18
CA ARG A 124 -12.69 -2.90 16.66
C ARG A 124 -12.92 -1.45 17.11
N ARG A 125 -14.19 -1.05 17.27
CA ARG A 125 -14.60 0.16 18.00
C ARG A 125 -14.65 -0.10 19.49
#